data_AF-A0A7C1NED8-F1
#
_entry.id   AF-A0A7C1NED8-F1
#
_cell.length_a   1.000
_cell.length_b   1.000
_cell.length_c   1.000
_cell.angle_alpha   90.00
_cell.angle_beta   90.00
_cell.angle_gamma   90.00
#
_symmetry.space_group_name_H-M   'P 1'
#
loop_
_entity.id
_entity.type
_entity.pdbx_description
1 polymer ?
#
loop_
_entity_poly.entity_id
_entity_poly.type
_entity_poly.pdbx_seq_one_letter_code
_entity_poly.pdbx_strand_id
1 'polypeptide(L)'
;MSQEITFARGLEGVIAAETKICKIDGASGKLYYRGYSIEDLAGHSDFEETTYLLLLDRLPTGAELADFSALMREGRPLAPPIVEMIRAFPA
;
A
#
# COMPACT_ATOMS: atom_id res chain seq x y z
N MET A 1 -10.32 -16.14 32.25
CA MET A 1 -10.00 -14.72 32.48
C MET A 1 -10.90 -13.92 31.56
N SER A 2 -11.90 -13.28 32.14
CA SER A 2 -12.81 -12.36 31.45
C SER A 2 -11.98 -11.24 30.85
N GLN A 3 -12.01 -11.06 29.53
CA GLN A 3 -11.43 -9.87 28.91
C GLN A 3 -12.33 -8.69 29.30
N GLU A 4 -11.81 -7.78 30.12
CA GLU A 4 -12.45 -6.48 30.32
C GLU A 4 -12.40 -5.72 28.99
N ILE A 5 -13.56 -5.43 28.42
CA ILE A 5 -13.65 -4.56 27.24
C ILE A 5 -13.46 -3.13 27.75
N THR A 6 -12.20 -2.68 27.79
CA THR A 6 -11.86 -1.30 28.09
C THR A 6 -12.24 -0.43 26.89
N PHE A 7 -13.10 0.57 27.11
CA PHE A 7 -13.42 1.55 26.08
C PHE A 7 -12.16 2.33 25.69
N ALA A 8 -11.64 2.09 24.49
CA ALA A 8 -10.47 2.76 23.94
C ALA A 8 -10.89 3.86 22.96
N ARG A 9 -10.84 5.11 23.40
CA ARG A 9 -11.10 6.27 22.53
C ARG A 9 -10.12 6.24 21.36
N GLY A 10 -10.63 6.23 20.12
CA GLY A 10 -9.79 6.22 18.92
C GLY A 10 -9.10 4.88 18.61
N LEU A 11 -9.49 3.79 19.29
CA LEU A 11 -8.91 2.43 19.12
C LEU A 11 -7.41 2.33 19.45
N GLU A 12 -6.89 3.24 20.26
CA GLU A 12 -5.49 3.18 20.70
C GLU A 12 -5.22 1.89 21.48
N GLY A 13 -4.17 1.15 21.08
CA GLY A 13 -3.80 -0.13 21.67
C GLY A 13 -4.73 -1.31 21.32
N VAL A 14 -5.79 -1.09 20.53
CA VAL A 14 -6.72 -2.15 20.12
C VAL A 14 -6.19 -2.85 18.86
N ILE A 15 -5.99 -4.17 18.95
CA ILE A 15 -5.66 -4.99 17.78
C ILE A 15 -6.92 -5.11 16.92
N ALA A 16 -6.98 -4.36 15.82
CA ALA A 16 -8.12 -4.36 14.91
C ALA A 16 -8.07 -5.48 13.85
N ALA A 17 -6.86 -5.89 13.44
CA ALA A 17 -6.65 -6.93 12.45
C ALA A 17 -5.22 -7.49 12.52
N GLU A 18 -5.02 -8.68 11.96
CA GLU A 18 -3.70 -9.25 11.68
C GLU A 18 -3.29 -8.93 10.24
N THR A 19 -2.01 -8.64 10.00
CA THR A 19 -1.50 -8.33 8.66
C THR A 19 -0.07 -8.81 8.46
N LYS A 20 0.25 -9.13 7.21
CA LYS A 20 1.62 -9.41 6.74
C LYS A 20 2.20 -8.28 5.88
N ILE A 21 1.42 -7.21 5.65
CA ILE A 21 1.73 -6.17 4.65
C ILE A 21 2.85 -5.24 5.14
N CYS A 22 2.71 -4.70 6.35
CA CYS A 22 3.54 -3.62 6.84
C CYS A 22 3.85 -3.82 8.32
N LYS A 23 5.09 -3.52 8.71
CA LYS A 23 5.51 -3.42 10.10
C LYS A 23 6.11 -2.04 10.35
N ILE A 24 5.62 -1.38 11.38
CA ILE A 24 6.14 -0.11 11.86
C ILE A 24 6.78 -0.36 13.22
N ASP A 25 8.05 -0.02 13.36
CA ASP A 25 8.73 0.09 14.65
C ASP A 25 8.94 1.57 14.95
N GLY A 26 7.96 2.16 15.63
CA GLY A 26 7.97 3.59 15.97
C GLY A 26 9.07 3.98 16.95
N ALA A 27 9.60 3.04 17.75
CA ALA A 27 10.68 3.33 18.69
C ALA A 27 12.03 3.46 18.00
N SER A 28 12.30 2.61 17.00
CA SER A 28 13.53 2.68 16.20
C SER A 28 13.38 3.51 14.92
N GLY A 29 12.18 4.02 14.62
CA GLY A 29 11.87 4.82 13.45
C GLY A 29 11.92 4.04 12.14
N LYS A 30 11.68 2.72 12.18
CA LYS A 30 11.82 1.84 11.02
C LYS A 30 10.47 1.43 10.44
N LEU A 31 10.42 1.37 9.12
CA LEU A 31 9.25 0.95 8.35
C LEU A 31 9.63 -0.18 7.41
N TYR A 32 8.80 -1.22 7.38
CA TYR A 32 9.01 -2.39 6.54
C TYR A 32 7.77 -2.75 5.74
N TYR A 33 7.93 -3.02 4.45
CA TYR A 33 6.89 -3.59 3.58
C TYR A 33 7.25 -5.03 3.24
N ARG A 34 6.39 -5.98 3.61
CA ARG A 34 6.59 -7.42 3.37
C ARG A 34 7.98 -7.93 3.79
N GLY A 35 8.58 -7.31 4.80
CA GLY A 35 9.92 -7.64 5.32
C GLY A 35 11.08 -6.83 4.76
N TYR A 36 10.89 -6.08 3.66
CA TYR A 36 11.89 -5.16 3.11
C TYR A 36 11.84 -3.81 3.83
N SER A 37 12.99 -3.21 4.12
CA SER A 37 13.02 -1.85 4.67
C SER A 37 12.52 -0.85 3.62
N ILE A 38 11.90 0.24 4.06
CA ILE A 38 11.44 1.26 3.12
C ILE A 38 12.61 1.95 2.41
N GLU A 39 13.76 2.04 3.08
CA GLU A 39 14.99 2.59 2.53
C GLU A 39 15.52 1.74 1.36
N ASP A 40 15.50 0.41 1.49
CA ASP A 40 15.90 -0.50 0.42
C ASP A 40 14.96 -0.37 -0.78
N LEU A 41 13.65 -0.36 -0.54
CA LEU A 41 12.66 -0.19 -1.61
C LEU A 41 12.79 1.16 -2.31
N ALA A 42 12.97 2.25 -1.56
CA ALA A 42 13.15 3.58 -2.14
C ALA A 42 14.46 3.72 -2.93
N GLY A 43 15.52 3.02 -2.52
CA GLY A 43 16.82 3.08 -3.18
C GLY A 43 16.99 2.13 -4.36
N HIS A 44 16.24 1.02 -4.39
CA HIS A 44 16.48 -0.09 -5.33
C HIS A 44 15.24 -0.59 -6.09
N SER A 45 14.05 -0.12 -5.74
CA SER A 45 12.78 -0.47 -6.39
C SER A 45 12.15 0.74 -7.05
N ASP A 46 11.06 0.51 -7.77
CA ASP A 46 10.17 1.55 -8.27
C ASP A 46 8.74 1.40 -7.72
N PHE A 47 7.87 2.34 -8.10
CA PHE A 47 6.50 2.35 -7.64
C PHE A 47 5.71 1.10 -8.07
N GLU A 48 5.88 0.64 -9.31
CA GLU A 48 5.11 -0.48 -9.86
C GLU A 48 5.60 -1.80 -9.25
N GLU A 49 6.91 -1.97 -9.08
CA GLU A 49 7.51 -3.12 -8.39
C GLU A 49 7.11 -3.20 -6.91
N THR A 50 7.14 -2.07 -6.19
CA THR A 50 6.68 -2.00 -4.79
C THR A 50 5.18 -2.26 -4.68
N THR A 51 4.38 -1.77 -5.64
CA THR A 51 2.94 -2.06 -5.68
C THR A 51 2.68 -3.55 -5.90
N TYR A 52 3.42 -4.18 -6.81
CA TYR A 52 3.36 -5.62 -7.04
C TYR A 52 3.67 -6.39 -5.75
N LEU A 53 4.73 -6.02 -5.03
CA LEU A 53 5.08 -6.60 -3.73
C LEU A 53 3.94 -6.52 -2.71
N LEU A 54 3.32 -5.35 -2.56
CA LEU A 54 2.25 -5.15 -1.58
C LEU A 54 1.01 -5.99 -1.88
N LEU A 55 0.62 -6.04 -3.16
CA LEU A 55 -0.57 -6.76 -3.64
C LEU A 55 -0.36 -8.27 -3.72
N LEU A 56 0.83 -8.73 -4.13
CA LEU A 56 1.11 -10.12 -4.50
C LEU A 56 2.14 -10.82 -3.61
N ASP A 57 2.53 -10.19 -2.48
CA ASP A 57 3.34 -10.77 -1.39
C ASP A 57 4.79 -11.16 -1.76
N ARG A 58 5.27 -10.77 -2.96
CA ARG A 58 6.65 -10.96 -3.40
C ARG A 58 7.04 -9.96 -4.47
N LEU A 59 8.35 -9.76 -4.67
CA LEU A 59 8.84 -9.01 -5.81
C LEU A 59 8.55 -9.77 -7.12
N PRO A 60 8.25 -9.04 -8.22
CA PRO A 60 8.03 -9.63 -9.54
C PRO A 60 9.37 -10.06 -10.17
N THR A 61 9.28 -10.96 -11.14
CA THR A 61 10.33 -11.13 -12.14
C THR A 61 10.26 -10.00 -13.17
N GLY A 62 11.30 -9.81 -13.99
CA GLY A 62 11.28 -8.76 -15.02
C GLY A 62 10.13 -8.88 -16.04
N ALA A 63 9.72 -10.10 -16.39
CA ALA A 63 8.57 -10.32 -17.27
C ALA A 63 7.25 -9.97 -16.59
N GLU A 64 7.08 -10.40 -15.34
CA GLU A 64 5.88 -10.08 -14.55
C GLU A 64 5.74 -8.59 -14.29
N LEU A 65 6.85 -7.88 -14.05
CA LEU A 65 6.84 -6.43 -13.90
C LEU A 65 6.40 -5.77 -15.20
N ALA A 66 6.94 -6.18 -16.35
CA ALA A 66 6.55 -5.63 -17.64
C ALA A 66 5.05 -5.83 -17.93
N ASP A 67 4.51 -7.01 -17.65
CA ASP A 67 3.08 -7.31 -17.81
C ASP A 67 2.22 -6.47 -16.85
N PHE A 68 2.64 -6.35 -15.60
CA PHE A 68 1.95 -5.54 -14.59
C PHE A 68 1.95 -4.04 -14.95
N SER A 69 3.08 -3.51 -15.41
CA SER A 69 3.21 -2.15 -15.92
C SER A 69 2.29 -1.90 -17.12
N ALA A 70 2.17 -2.87 -18.04
CA ALA A 70 1.25 -2.77 -19.17
C ALA A 70 -0.21 -2.72 -18.70
N LEU A 71 -0.61 -3.60 -17.79
CA LEU A 71 -1.95 -3.61 -17.19
C LEU A 71 -2.27 -2.27 -16.49
N MET A 72 -1.34 -1.75 -15.68
CA MET A 72 -1.48 -0.45 -15.01
C MET A 72 -1.63 0.69 -16.01
N ARG A 73 -0.91 0.65 -17.14
CA ARG A 73 -1.01 1.64 -18.22
C ARG A 73 -2.37 1.61 -18.92
N GLU A 74 -2.90 0.43 -19.17
CA GLU A 74 -4.22 0.25 -19.79
C GLU A 74 -5.34 0.82 -18.93
N GLY A 75 -5.20 0.80 -17.60
CA GLY A 75 -6.16 1.37 -16.66
C GLY A 75 -6.10 2.90 -16.48
N ARG A 76 -5.17 3.61 -17.12
CA ARG A 76 -4.99 5.07 -16.95
C ARG A 76 -6.10 5.94 -17.56
N PRO A 77 -6.69 5.62 -18.74
CA PRO A 77 -7.74 6.44 -19.31
C PRO A 77 -8.99 6.47 -18.42
N LEU A 78 -9.50 7.67 -18.14
CA LEU A 78 -10.76 7.85 -17.43
C LEU A 78 -11.91 7.98 -18.44
N ALA A 79 -13.08 7.45 -18.11
CA ALA A 79 -14.27 7.62 -18.93
C ALA A 79 -14.60 9.12 -19.07
N PRO A 80 -15.00 9.60 -20.27
CA PRO A 80 -15.25 11.03 -20.51
C PRO A 80 -16.15 11.71 -19.47
N PRO A 81 -17.26 11.08 -19.00
CA PRO A 81 -18.11 11.69 -17.98
C PRO A 81 -17.40 11.97 -16.64
N ILE A 82 -16.41 11.15 -16.27
CA ILE A 82 -15.62 11.35 -15.04
C ILE A 82 -14.68 12.55 -15.20
N VAL A 83 -14.06 12.69 -16.38
CA VAL A 83 -13.19 13.82 -16.69
C VAL A 83 -13.99 15.13 -16.67
N GLU A 84 -15.18 15.13 -17.26
CA GLU A 84 -16.09 16.28 -17.26
C GLU A 84 -16.52 16.65 -15.84
N MET A 85 -16.90 15.66 -15.03
CA MET A 85 -17.25 15.86 -13.62
C MET A 85 -16.11 16.52 -12.83
N ILE A 86 -14.86 16.03 -12.97
CA ILE A 86 -13.71 16.58 -12.26
C ILE A 86 -13.47 18.05 -12.64
N ARG A 87 -13.61 18.37 -13.93
CA ARG A 87 -13.44 19.75 -14.44
C ARG A 87 -14.52 20.72 -13.97
N ALA A 88 -15.67 20.22 -13.52
CA ALA A 88 -16.75 21.05 -13.02
C ALA A 88 -16.56 21.48 -11.55
N PHE A 89 -15.55 20.95 -10.84
CA PHE A 89 -15.26 21.38 -9.48
C PHE A 89 -14.70 22.80 -9.44
N PRO A 90 -15.04 23.59 -8.38
CA PRO A 90 -14.41 24.88 -8.14
C PRO A 90 -12.88 24.75 -8.03
N ALA A 91 -12.17 25.78 -8.50
CA ALA A 91 -10.71 25.89 -8.38
C ALA A 91 -10.24 26.13 -6.94
#